data_AF-A0A6J0KMX5-F1
#
_entry.id   AF-A0A6J0KMX5-F1
#
_cell.length_a   1.000
_cell.length_b   1.000
_cell.length_c   1.000
_cell.angle_alpha   90.00
_cell.angle_beta   90.00
_cell.angle_gamma   90.00
#
_symmetry.space_group_name_H-M   'P 1'
#
loop_
_entity.id
_entity.type
_entity.pdbx_description
1 polymer ?
#
loop_
_entity_poly.entity_id
_entity_poly.type
_entity_poly.pdbx_seq_one_letter_code
_entity_poly.pdbx_strand_id
1 'polypeptide(L)'
;MGLVHYFIGIQVHAHNYGLFLSQEKYTTNMLINTGMADCAPVFTPLPLQLDRVPGQTEPTYFRSLADFTNLKRVLHYLKGTYLYCVNLNANTDITLQSFNDSE
;
A
#
# COMPACT_ATOMS: atom_id res chain seq x y z
N MET A 1 -4.07 26.49 -15.63
CA MET A 1 -4.34 25.20 -14.94
C MET A 1 -3.01 24.67 -14.45
N GLY A 2 -2.88 24.41 -13.15
CA GLY A 2 -1.62 23.97 -12.54
C GLY A 2 -1.37 22.48 -12.74
N LEU A 3 -0.10 22.08 -12.71
CA LEU A 3 0.30 20.66 -12.73
C LEU A 3 -0.24 19.98 -11.46
N VAL A 4 -0.79 18.78 -11.60
CA VAL A 4 -1.19 17.97 -10.45
C VAL A 4 0.09 17.58 -9.70
N HIS A 5 0.20 18.00 -8.45
CA HIS A 5 1.33 17.65 -7.57
C HIS A 5 0.94 16.58 -6.54
N TYR A 6 -0.35 16.48 -6.20
CA TYR A 6 -0.91 15.52 -5.25
C TYR A 6 -2.34 15.11 -5.63
N PHE A 7 -2.64 13.81 -5.59
CA PHE A 7 -4.00 13.28 -5.74
C PHE A 7 -4.16 11.99 -4.94
N ILE A 8 -5.17 11.90 -4.05
CA ILE A 8 -5.43 10.71 -3.20
C ILE A 8 -4.16 10.22 -2.47
N GLY A 9 -3.35 11.14 -1.94
CA GLY A 9 -2.11 10.78 -1.24
C GLY A 9 -0.93 10.38 -2.14
N ILE A 10 -1.10 10.39 -3.48
CA ILE A 10 -0.03 10.15 -4.45
C ILE A 10 0.62 11.48 -4.83
N GLN A 11 1.93 11.58 -4.60
CA GLN A 11 2.81 12.57 -5.19
C GLN A 11 2.97 12.33 -6.67
N VAL A 12 2.81 13.38 -7.48
CA VAL A 12 3.09 13.36 -8.91
C VAL A 12 4.25 14.31 -9.18
N HIS A 13 5.35 13.76 -9.68
CA HIS A 13 6.53 14.51 -10.10
C HIS A 13 6.70 14.37 -11.62
N ALA A 14 6.41 15.42 -12.36
CA ALA A 14 6.67 15.45 -13.80
C ALA A 14 8.16 15.70 -14.07
N HIS A 15 8.71 14.99 -15.04
CA HIS A 15 10.07 15.18 -15.54
C HIS A 15 10.11 15.02 -17.06
N ASN A 16 11.24 15.37 -17.70
CA ASN A 16 11.38 15.37 -19.17
C ASN A 16 11.01 14.05 -19.85
N TYR A 17 11.12 12.94 -19.12
CA TYR A 17 10.85 11.60 -19.64
C TYR A 17 9.48 11.02 -19.26
N GLY A 18 8.58 11.77 -18.58
CA GLY A 18 7.32 11.22 -18.05
C GLY A 18 6.93 11.69 -16.64
N LEU A 19 6.23 10.84 -15.90
CA LEU A 19 5.73 11.08 -14.55
C LEU A 19 6.30 10.06 -13.56
N PHE A 20 6.67 10.55 -12.39
CA PHE A 20 7.05 9.72 -11.25
C PHE A 20 5.98 9.83 -10.16
N LEU A 21 5.37 8.69 -9.81
CA LEU A 21 4.30 8.58 -8.82
C LEU A 21 4.85 7.94 -7.55
N SER A 22 4.67 8.60 -6.41
CA SER A 22 5.12 8.11 -5.10
C SER A 22 4.04 8.32 -4.04
N GLN A 23 3.89 7.41 -3.08
CA GLN A 23 3.06 7.60 -1.89
C GLN A 23 3.88 7.83 -0.61
N GLU A 24 5.19 8.04 -0.75
CA GLU A 24 6.14 8.08 0.38
C GLU A 24 5.68 9.00 1.53
N LYS A 25 5.33 10.26 1.24
CA LYS A 25 4.90 11.22 2.25
C LYS A 25 3.59 10.80 2.92
N TYR A 26 2.63 10.32 2.15
CA TYR A 26 1.34 9.90 2.68
C TYR A 26 1.50 8.69 3.61
N THR A 27 2.22 7.67 3.16
CA THR A 27 2.48 6.46 3.94
C THR A 27 3.33 6.75 5.18
N THR A 28 4.33 7.61 5.08
CA THR A 28 5.14 8.04 6.23
C THR A 28 4.28 8.70 7.30
N ASN A 29 3.42 9.65 6.90
CA ASN A 29 2.52 10.31 7.84
C ASN A 29 1.51 9.33 8.46
N MET A 30 1.00 8.36 7.68
CA MET A 30 0.13 7.32 8.19
C MET A 30 0.82 6.44 9.25
N LEU A 31 2.06 6.02 9.00
CA LEU A 31 2.85 5.23 9.95
C LEU A 31 3.14 6.02 11.23
N ILE A 32 3.45 7.31 11.14
CA ILE A 32 3.64 8.18 12.32
C ILE A 32 2.33 8.27 13.11
N ASN A 33 1.22 8.58 12.45
CA ASN A 33 -0.09 8.76 13.10
C ASN A 33 -0.61 7.48 13.76
N THR A 34 -0.18 6.31 13.29
CA THR A 34 -0.54 5.01 13.87
C THR A 34 0.48 4.50 14.90
N GLY A 35 1.56 5.24 15.18
CA GLY A 35 2.63 4.80 16.08
C GLY A 35 3.50 3.66 15.54
N MET A 36 3.51 3.47 14.21
CA MET A 36 4.19 2.39 13.51
C MET A 36 5.42 2.86 12.70
N ALA A 37 5.90 4.08 12.93
CA ALA A 37 7.04 4.65 12.20
C ALA A 37 8.32 3.80 12.32
N ASP A 38 8.57 3.21 13.50
CA ASP A 38 9.78 2.43 13.81
C ASP A 38 9.54 0.92 13.84
N CYS A 39 8.41 0.45 13.27
CA CYS A 39 8.13 -0.98 13.22
C CYS A 39 9.06 -1.73 12.24
N ALA A 40 9.26 -3.03 12.46
CA ALA A 40 10.03 -3.87 11.54
C ALA A 40 9.24 -4.11 10.24
N PRO A 41 9.83 -4.08 9.04
CA PRO A 41 9.08 -4.31 7.81
C PRO A 41 8.67 -5.78 7.63
N VAL A 42 7.60 -6.01 6.87
CA VAL A 42 7.18 -7.35 6.39
C VAL A 42 7.00 -7.28 4.87
N PHE A 43 7.36 -8.33 4.14
CA PHE A 43 7.33 -8.30 2.66
C PHE A 43 6.00 -8.73 2.05
N THR A 44 5.07 -9.31 2.82
CA THR A 44 3.73 -9.69 2.34
C THR A 44 2.62 -9.06 3.20
N PRO A 45 1.62 -8.40 2.59
CA PRO A 45 0.61 -7.63 3.33
C PRO A 45 -0.35 -8.52 4.13
N LEU A 46 -0.62 -9.74 3.67
CA LEU A 46 -1.51 -10.70 4.33
C LEU A 46 -0.84 -12.09 4.42
N PRO A 47 -1.24 -12.94 5.38
CA PRO A 47 -0.85 -14.35 5.38
C PRO A 47 -1.48 -15.10 4.20
N LEU A 48 -0.75 -16.08 3.64
CA LEU A 48 -1.20 -16.91 2.51
C LEU A 48 -2.50 -17.69 2.82
N GLN A 49 -2.72 -18.00 4.09
CA GLN A 49 -3.94 -18.64 4.59
C GLN A 49 -4.70 -17.64 5.46
N LEU A 50 -5.72 -17.01 4.90
CA LEU A 50 -6.81 -16.49 5.73
C LEU A 50 -7.59 -17.71 6.21
N ASP A 51 -7.52 -18.02 7.51
CA ASP A 51 -8.38 -19.02 8.14
C ASP A 51 -9.84 -18.59 7.90
N ARG A 52 -10.45 -19.13 6.84
CA ARG A 52 -11.87 -18.93 6.55
C ARG A 52 -12.64 -19.67 7.63
N VAL A 53 -13.13 -18.94 8.63
CA VAL A 53 -14.10 -19.47 9.58
C VAL A 53 -15.35 -19.86 8.78
N PRO A 54 -15.75 -21.15 8.75
CA PRO A 54 -16.93 -21.57 8.00
C PRO A 54 -18.18 -20.86 8.54
N GLY A 55 -18.88 -20.11 7.71
CA GLY A 55 -20.17 -19.49 8.05
C GLY A 55 -20.20 -17.97 8.24
N GLN A 56 -19.10 -17.23 8.02
CA GLN A 56 -19.17 -15.76 7.94
C GLN A 56 -19.63 -15.32 6.54
N THR A 57 -20.84 -14.77 6.46
CA THR A 57 -21.48 -14.30 5.22
C THR A 57 -21.25 -12.81 4.91
N GLU A 58 -20.67 -12.03 5.81
CA GLU A 58 -20.51 -10.56 5.62
C GLU A 58 -19.21 -10.06 6.28
N PRO A 59 -18.44 -9.16 5.63
CA PRO A 59 -17.27 -8.53 6.23
C PRO A 59 -17.72 -7.56 7.33
N THR A 60 -17.82 -8.07 8.55
CA THR A 60 -18.15 -7.26 9.72
C THR A 60 -16.92 -6.47 10.11
N TYR A 61 -16.93 -5.17 9.83
CA TYR A 61 -15.87 -4.22 10.16
C TYR A 61 -15.26 -4.46 11.55
N PHE A 62 -13.96 -4.80 11.57
CA PHE A 62 -13.03 -4.77 12.71
C PHE A 62 -13.61 -5.21 14.06
N ARG A 63 -14.09 -6.45 14.16
CA ARG A 63 -14.52 -6.99 15.46
C ARG A 63 -13.64 -8.09 16.00
N SER A 64 -12.79 -8.70 15.18
CA SER A 64 -11.96 -9.82 15.60
C SER A 64 -10.52 -9.40 15.88
N LEU A 65 -9.87 -10.12 16.79
CA LEU A 65 -8.42 -10.00 17.02
C LEU A 65 -7.63 -10.23 15.71
N ALA A 66 -8.15 -11.09 14.82
CA ALA A 66 -7.58 -11.36 13.51
C ALA A 66 -7.60 -10.13 12.58
N ASP A 67 -8.64 -9.30 12.64
CA ASP A 67 -8.71 -8.08 11.82
C ASP A 67 -7.64 -7.07 12.25
N PHE A 68 -7.42 -6.94 13.56
CA PHE A 68 -6.38 -6.07 14.10
C PHE A 68 -4.97 -6.58 13.78
N THR A 69 -4.73 -7.89 13.85
CA THR A 69 -3.42 -8.45 13.45
C THR A 69 -3.16 -8.28 11.97
N ASN A 70 -4.18 -8.46 11.12
CA ASN A 70 -4.09 -8.20 9.67
C ASN A 70 -3.80 -6.73 9.38
N LEU A 71 -4.50 -5.79 10.05
CA LEU A 71 -4.22 -4.36 9.90
C LEU A 71 -2.78 -4.03 10.31
N LYS A 72 -2.33 -4.54 11.45
CA LYS A 72 -0.95 -4.34 11.91
C LYS A 72 0.06 -4.88 10.87
N ARG A 73 -0.23 -6.04 10.27
CA ARG A 73 0.60 -6.61 9.21
C ARG A 73 0.64 -5.73 7.96
N VAL A 74 -0.48 -5.16 7.55
CA VAL A 74 -0.51 -4.18 6.45
C VAL A 74 0.35 -2.96 6.75
N LEU A 75 0.35 -2.45 7.99
CA LEU A 75 1.23 -1.34 8.39
C LEU A 75 2.72 -1.75 8.34
N HIS A 76 3.06 -2.96 8.78
CA HIS A 76 4.41 -3.51 8.61
C HIS A 76 4.81 -3.65 7.13
N TYR A 77 3.87 -4.02 6.26
CA TYR A 77 4.11 -4.08 4.81
C TYR A 77 4.36 -2.70 4.21
N LEU A 78 3.52 -1.72 4.55
CA LEU A 78 3.71 -0.33 4.13
C LEU A 78 5.05 0.21 4.60
N LYS A 79 5.49 -0.13 5.82
CA LYS A 79 6.83 0.24 6.32
C LYS A 79 7.97 -0.33 5.46
N GLY A 80 7.79 -1.51 4.86
CA GLY A 80 8.77 -2.11 3.95
C GLY A 80 8.73 -1.56 2.53
N THR A 81 7.60 -0.98 2.11
CA THR A 81 7.31 -0.69 0.68
C THR A 81 7.02 0.78 0.38
N TYR A 82 7.00 1.68 1.38
CA TYR A 82 6.62 3.09 1.19
C TYR A 82 7.53 3.89 0.22
N LEU A 83 8.74 3.40 -0.06
CA LEU A 83 9.67 3.97 -1.05
C LEU A 83 9.43 3.45 -2.48
N TYR A 84 8.61 2.41 -2.65
CA TYR A 84 8.27 1.90 -3.97
C TYR A 84 7.41 2.92 -4.71
N CYS A 85 7.72 3.09 -5.99
CA CYS A 85 7.19 4.14 -6.85
C CYS A 85 6.88 3.59 -8.23
N VAL A 86 6.06 4.33 -8.97
CA VAL A 86 5.69 3.98 -10.35
C VAL A 86 6.18 5.08 -11.27
N ASN A 87 7.02 4.72 -12.24
CA ASN A 87 7.44 5.63 -13.31
C ASN A 87 6.57 5.35 -14.55
N LEU A 88 5.94 6.40 -15.07
CA LEU A 88 5.12 6.36 -16.28
C LEU A 88 5.82 7.20 -17.36
N ASN A 89 6.11 6.60 -18.51
CA ASN A 89 6.68 7.29 -19.66
C ASN A 89 5.97 6.87 -20.95
N ALA A 90 6.28 7.51 -22.08
CA ALA A 90 5.61 7.22 -23.35
C ALA A 90 5.77 5.76 -23.83
N ASN A 91 6.79 5.05 -23.31
CA ASN A 91 7.11 3.68 -23.64
C ASN A 91 6.83 2.70 -22.49
N THR A 92 6.30 3.16 -21.34
CA THR A 92 5.91 2.24 -20.27
C THR A 92 4.69 1.48 -20.72
N ASP A 93 4.80 0.15 -20.71
CA ASP A 93 3.64 -0.71 -20.79
C ASP A 93 2.68 -0.36 -19.65
N ILE A 94 1.47 0.08 -20.00
CA ILE A 94 0.42 0.45 -19.04
C ILE A 94 -0.37 -0.82 -18.62
N THR A 95 0.02 -1.98 -19.14
CA THR A 95 -0.54 -3.26 -18.71
C THR A 95 -0.19 -3.51 -17.26
N LEU A 96 -1.18 -3.33 -16.38
CA LEU A 96 -1.05 -3.64 -14.97
C LEU A 96 -0.98 -5.16 -14.79
N GLN A 97 0.22 -5.70 -14.65
CA GLN A 97 0.43 -7.08 -14.20
C GLN A 97 0.24 -7.11 -12.69
N SER A 98 -0.92 -7.57 -12.23
CA SER A 98 -1.16 -7.78 -10.81
C SER A 98 -0.50 -9.08 -10.36
N PHE A 99 0.52 -8.96 -9.50
CA PHE A 99 1.07 -10.10 -8.78
C PHE A 99 0.29 -10.27 -7.49
N ASN A 100 -0.12 -11.50 -7.22
CA ASN A 100 -0.71 -11.86 -5.95
C ASN A 100 0.42 -12.37 -5.06
N ASP A 101 0.75 -11.65 -3.99
CA ASP A 101 1.77 -12.07 -2.99
C ASP A 101 1.32 -13.30 -2.17
N SER A 102 0.24 -13.99 -2.60
CA SER A 102 -0.35 -15.14 -1.93
C SER A 102 0.12 -16.52 -2.45
N GLU A 103 1.34 -16.64 -2.97
CA GLU A 103 1.96 -17.96 -3.27
C GLU A 103 2.79 -18.51 -2.10
#